data_AF-A0A1H7CKW8-F1
#
_entry.id   AF-A0A1H7CKW8-F1
#
_cell.length_a   1.000
_cell.length_b   1.000
_cell.length_c   1.000
_cell.angle_alpha   90.00
_cell.angle_beta   90.00
_cell.angle_gamma   90.00
#
_symmetry.space_group_name_H-M   'P 1'
#
loop_
_entity.id
_entity.type
_entity.pdbx_description
1 polymer ?
#
loop_
_entity_poly.entity_id
_entity_poly.type
_entity_poly.pdbx_seq_one_letter_code
_entity_poly.pdbx_strand_id
1 'polypeptide(L)'
;MVSTGADQRIKVWTLEGEPVSTLEGLQAAPVGLRILPAGIVVADARGRVHCWAGNTYHSAKSGGGIERLCALGEDRVVTLGDRQQLHLWRMPEVQALGQDAQAGHHVLYCFGEGRREDITRELSRLQASLGYEELRYGEERRVPLVLDKYARAAGDLAALPGRLAVYDEEFDGQTVRDLARRYRRALSQAQAAGEAGEHARLIVVIDNIDSAVTFDNKRFSREDQAYEYEAKRFEQAAKRDSYHLAVLSQTNDEGRRRQGAPEKSDIARAKVLMNRAAFVVTLHRPITEADRTQTDKDGEPGRRARTWIAVRKARGGRVDELEFATNPRTGQWFDPQQAAF
;
A
#
# COMPACT_ATOMS: atom_id res chain seq x y z
N MET A 1 -14.68 20.33 3.42
CA MET A 1 -16.05 20.71 3.83
C MET A 1 -17.05 19.82 3.11
N VAL A 2 -18.24 19.55 3.68
CA VAL A 2 -19.28 18.75 3.01
C VAL A 2 -20.62 19.48 3.11
N SER A 3 -21.36 19.53 2.01
CA SER A 3 -22.70 20.13 1.94
C SER A 3 -23.70 19.16 1.33
N THR A 4 -24.96 19.25 1.72
CA THR A 4 -26.05 18.44 1.15
C THR A 4 -27.25 19.32 0.86
N GLY A 5 -28.03 19.01 -0.18
CA GLY A 5 -29.17 19.83 -0.56
C GLY A 5 -30.42 19.03 -0.95
N ALA A 6 -31.46 19.77 -1.31
CA ALA A 6 -32.70 19.21 -1.86
C ALA A 6 -32.50 18.53 -3.23
N ASP A 7 -31.35 18.74 -3.86
CA ASP A 7 -30.90 18.07 -5.09
C ASP A 7 -30.48 16.61 -4.85
N GLN A 8 -30.63 16.09 -3.62
CA GLN A 8 -30.32 14.70 -3.25
C GLN A 8 -28.86 14.32 -3.53
N ARG A 9 -27.98 15.31 -3.47
CA ARG A 9 -26.55 15.15 -3.70
C ARG A 9 -25.78 15.63 -2.49
N ILE A 10 -24.64 14.99 -2.27
CA ILE A 10 -23.65 15.40 -1.27
C ILE A 10 -22.47 15.93 -2.05
N LYS A 11 -22.10 17.18 -1.82
CA LYS A 11 -20.92 17.80 -2.44
C LYS A 11 -19.82 17.90 -1.41
N VAL A 12 -18.64 17.43 -1.77
CA VAL A 12 -17.42 17.51 -0.98
C VAL A 12 -16.57 18.62 -1.57
N TRP A 13 -16.00 19.45 -0.70
CA TRP A 13 -15.25 20.64 -1.07
C TRP A 13 -13.91 20.68 -0.34
N THR A 14 -12.92 21.32 -0.94
CA THR A 14 -11.68 21.71 -0.27
C THR A 14 -11.96 22.79 0.78
N LEU A 15 -10.95 23.17 1.57
CA LEU A 15 -11.09 24.28 2.51
C LEU A 15 -11.14 25.63 1.76
N GLU A 16 -10.58 25.66 0.57
CA GLU A 16 -10.52 26.78 -0.36
C GLU A 16 -11.82 26.95 -1.16
N GLY A 17 -12.78 26.04 -1.00
CA GLY A 17 -14.11 26.11 -1.63
C GLY A 17 -14.19 25.48 -3.02
N GLU A 18 -13.17 24.74 -3.44
CA GLU A 18 -13.18 24.02 -4.72
C GLU A 18 -13.94 22.69 -4.58
N PRO A 19 -14.78 22.31 -5.57
CA PRO A 19 -15.49 21.04 -5.52
C PRO A 19 -14.51 19.87 -5.72
N VAL A 20 -14.52 18.92 -4.78
CA VAL A 20 -13.72 17.69 -4.81
C VAL A 20 -14.50 16.56 -5.45
N SER A 21 -15.74 16.34 -5.01
CA SER A 21 -16.58 15.25 -5.49
C SER A 21 -18.06 15.49 -5.24
N THR A 22 -18.90 14.73 -5.95
CA THR A 22 -20.35 14.66 -5.72
C THR A 22 -20.72 13.21 -5.47
N LEU A 23 -21.27 12.91 -4.29
CA LEU A 23 -21.77 11.58 -3.92
C LEU A 23 -23.26 11.52 -4.26
N GLU A 24 -23.62 10.47 -4.99
CA GLU A 24 -24.98 10.19 -5.44
C GLU A 24 -25.54 8.94 -4.76
N GLY A 25 -26.86 8.72 -4.90
CA GLY A 25 -27.54 7.53 -4.39
C GLY A 25 -28.57 7.80 -3.28
N LEU A 26 -28.64 9.03 -2.76
CA LEU A 26 -29.75 9.45 -1.88
C LEU A 26 -31.08 9.31 -2.62
N GLN A 27 -32.13 8.86 -1.91
CA GLN A 27 -33.46 8.66 -2.50
C GLN A 27 -34.47 9.72 -2.06
N ALA A 28 -34.06 10.62 -1.19
CA ALA A 28 -34.84 11.73 -0.66
C ALA A 28 -33.91 12.81 -0.15
N ALA A 29 -34.50 13.94 0.26
CA ALA A 29 -33.76 15.01 0.90
C ALA A 29 -33.04 14.49 2.17
N PRO A 30 -31.77 14.86 2.38
CA PRO A 30 -31.01 14.49 3.55
C PRO A 30 -31.57 15.18 4.80
N VAL A 31 -31.77 14.42 5.87
CA VAL A 31 -32.23 14.91 7.18
C VAL A 31 -31.08 15.06 8.19
N GLY A 32 -29.94 14.44 7.91
CA GLY A 32 -28.74 14.60 8.72
C GLY A 32 -27.51 14.05 8.01
N LEU A 33 -26.38 14.71 8.22
CA LEU A 33 -25.06 14.30 7.71
C LEU A 33 -24.04 14.25 8.86
N ARG A 34 -23.19 13.22 8.87
CA ARG A 34 -22.03 13.11 9.76
C ARG A 34 -20.81 12.67 8.97
N ILE A 35 -19.68 13.28 9.28
CA ILE A 35 -18.37 12.86 8.81
C ILE A 35 -17.74 12.08 9.95
N LEU A 36 -17.30 10.86 9.66
CA LEU A 36 -16.56 9.98 10.56
C LEU A 36 -15.16 9.74 9.97
N PRO A 37 -14.17 9.30 10.78
CA PRO A 37 -12.87 8.89 10.26
C PRO A 37 -12.96 7.82 9.16
N ALA A 38 -13.97 6.95 9.24
CA ALA A 38 -14.20 5.89 8.27
C ALA A 38 -14.95 6.34 6.99
N GLY A 39 -15.51 7.55 6.94
CA GLY A 39 -16.26 8.05 5.78
C GLY A 39 -17.45 8.95 6.11
N ILE A 40 -18.35 9.13 5.15
CA ILE A 40 -19.53 10.01 5.25
C ILE A 40 -20.80 9.20 5.47
N VAL A 41 -21.64 9.64 6.41
CA VAL A 41 -22.94 9.03 6.69
C VAL A 41 -24.05 10.05 6.57
N VAL A 42 -25.10 9.69 5.86
CA VAL A 42 -26.29 10.54 5.67
C VAL A 42 -27.55 9.74 5.92
N ALA A 43 -28.49 10.33 6.65
CA ALA A 43 -29.85 9.84 6.72
C ALA A 43 -30.74 10.63 5.76
N ASP A 44 -31.63 9.94 5.03
CA ASP A 44 -32.61 10.57 4.15
C ASP A 44 -34.01 10.60 4.76
N ALA A 45 -34.88 11.49 4.24
CA ALA A 45 -36.24 11.65 4.73
C ALA A 45 -37.15 10.43 4.47
N ARG A 46 -36.70 9.45 3.68
CA ARG A 46 -37.39 8.18 3.46
C ARG A 46 -36.94 7.08 4.42
N GLY A 47 -36.16 7.44 5.43
CA GLY A 47 -35.78 6.54 6.49
C GLY A 47 -34.63 5.62 6.13
N ARG A 48 -33.82 5.96 5.13
CA ARG A 48 -32.58 5.24 4.83
C ARG A 48 -31.38 5.91 5.45
N VAL A 49 -30.45 5.08 5.92
CA VAL A 49 -29.08 5.49 6.23
C VAL A 49 -28.20 5.09 5.07
N HIS A 50 -27.41 6.03 4.60
CA HIS A 50 -26.47 5.94 3.51
C HIS A 50 -25.06 6.14 4.05
N CYS A 51 -24.14 5.29 3.61
CA CYS A 51 -22.75 5.30 4.03
C CYS A 51 -21.86 5.27 2.79
N TRP A 52 -20.93 6.22 2.72
CA TRP A 52 -19.83 6.23 1.76
C TRP A 52 -18.52 6.10 2.52
N ALA A 53 -17.70 5.14 2.12
CA ALA A 53 -16.39 4.90 2.69
C ALA A 53 -15.49 4.31 1.61
N GLY A 54 -14.40 4.99 1.23
CA GLY A 54 -13.73 4.58 -0.01
C GLY A 54 -14.62 4.82 -1.24
N ASN A 55 -14.49 3.96 -2.26
CA ASN A 55 -15.49 3.88 -3.33
C ASN A 55 -16.71 3.01 -2.97
N THR A 56 -16.88 2.63 -1.70
CA THR A 56 -17.98 1.75 -1.29
C THR A 56 -19.18 2.59 -0.87
N TYR A 57 -20.35 2.21 -1.37
CA TYR A 57 -21.63 2.81 -1.02
C TYR A 57 -22.57 1.75 -0.47
N HIS A 58 -23.08 1.98 0.74
CA HIS A 58 -24.10 1.13 1.36
C HIS A 58 -25.32 1.96 1.74
N SER A 59 -26.51 1.36 1.63
CA SER A 59 -27.72 1.95 2.20
C SER A 59 -28.59 0.89 2.86
N ALA A 60 -29.24 1.26 3.96
CA ALA A 60 -30.14 0.39 4.69
C ALA A 60 -31.35 1.18 5.18
N LYS A 61 -32.51 0.52 5.23
CA LYS A 61 -33.74 1.11 5.79
C LYS A 61 -33.77 0.95 7.31
N SER A 62 -34.10 2.03 8.01
CA SER A 62 -34.35 2.01 9.46
C SER A 62 -35.72 1.42 9.84
N GLY A 63 -36.69 1.42 8.93
CA GLY A 63 -38.05 0.90 9.17
C GLY A 63 -39.10 1.98 9.45
N GLY A 64 -38.70 3.24 9.57
CA GLY A 64 -39.57 4.42 9.72
C GLY A 64 -38.87 5.69 9.23
N GLY A 65 -39.51 6.86 9.36
CA GLY A 65 -38.85 8.12 9.05
C GLY A 65 -37.71 8.40 10.03
N ILE A 66 -36.59 8.97 9.55
CA ILE A 66 -35.47 9.39 10.42
C ILE A 66 -35.60 10.89 10.67
N GLU A 67 -35.53 11.31 11.93
CA GLU A 67 -35.56 12.72 12.34
C GLU A 67 -34.17 13.25 12.68
N ARG A 68 -33.32 12.40 13.26
CA ARG A 68 -31.96 12.80 13.67
C ARG A 68 -30.93 11.71 13.40
N LEU A 69 -29.72 12.14 13.09
CA LEU A 69 -28.52 11.33 12.96
C LEU A 69 -27.42 11.90 13.86
N CYS A 70 -26.82 11.08 14.71
CA CYS A 70 -25.74 11.47 15.61
C CYS A 70 -24.55 10.50 15.47
N ALA A 71 -23.33 11.04 15.50
CA ALA A 71 -22.13 10.21 15.56
C ALA A 71 -21.95 9.64 16.97
N LEU A 72 -21.45 8.41 17.07
CA LEU A 72 -21.11 7.74 18.31
C LEU A 72 -19.72 7.10 18.17
N GLY A 73 -18.66 7.84 18.49
CA GLY A 73 -17.28 7.37 18.30
C GLY A 73 -16.82 7.46 16.83
N GLU A 74 -15.87 6.61 16.45
CA GLU A 74 -15.21 6.67 15.14
C GLU A 74 -15.92 5.86 14.03
N ASP A 75 -16.69 4.83 14.39
CA ASP A 75 -17.23 3.84 13.44
C ASP A 75 -18.76 3.68 13.50
N ARG A 76 -19.47 4.47 14.32
CA ARG A 76 -20.89 4.27 14.58
C ARG A 76 -21.70 5.56 14.49
N VAL A 77 -22.96 5.38 14.11
CA VAL A 77 -23.99 6.43 14.20
C VAL A 77 -25.24 5.89 14.86
N VAL A 78 -25.99 6.79 15.48
CA VAL A 78 -27.32 6.52 16.02
C VAL A 78 -28.33 7.36 15.25
N THR A 79 -29.42 6.72 14.80
CA THR A 79 -30.58 7.45 14.26
C THR A 79 -31.74 7.40 15.24
N LEU A 80 -32.43 8.53 15.37
CA LEU A 80 -33.73 8.62 16.04
C LEU A 80 -34.82 8.75 14.98
N GLY A 81 -35.79 7.84 15.02
CA GLY A 81 -36.92 7.81 14.09
C GLY A 81 -38.19 8.47 14.64
N ASP A 82 -39.12 8.76 13.74
CA ASP A 82 -40.45 9.35 13.98
C ASP A 82 -41.34 8.54 14.95
N ARG A 83 -41.07 7.24 15.09
CA ARG A 83 -41.74 6.33 16.03
C ARG A 83 -41.01 6.16 17.36
N GLN A 84 -40.16 7.11 17.72
CA GLN A 84 -39.30 7.05 18.92
C GLN A 84 -38.39 5.81 18.96
N GLN A 85 -38.05 5.24 17.79
CA GLN A 85 -37.13 4.12 17.69
C GLN A 85 -35.69 4.64 17.55
N LEU A 86 -34.77 4.02 18.28
CA LEU A 86 -33.34 4.24 18.13
C LEU A 86 -32.72 3.07 17.38
N HIS A 87 -31.97 3.38 16.33
CA HIS A 87 -31.18 2.40 15.61
C HIS A 87 -29.70 2.74 15.75
N LEU A 88 -28.91 1.76 16.17
CA LEU A 88 -27.46 1.84 16.16
C LEU A 88 -26.95 1.23 14.86
N TRP A 89 -26.20 2.02 14.12
CA TRP A 89 -25.55 1.61 12.89
C TRP A 89 -24.06 1.56 13.14
N ARG A 90 -23.45 0.42 12.84
CA ARG A 90 -22.01 0.34 12.65
C ARG A 90 -21.76 0.59 11.17
N MET A 91 -20.84 1.49 10.89
CA MET A 91 -20.32 1.67 9.54
C MET A 91 -19.86 0.29 9.07
N PRO A 92 -20.32 -0.19 7.90
CA PRO A 92 -19.75 -1.40 7.33
C PRO A 92 -18.24 -1.21 7.36
N GLU A 93 -17.54 -2.18 7.94
CA GLU A 93 -16.10 -2.24 7.84
C GLU A 93 -15.79 -2.07 6.36
N VAL A 94 -14.90 -1.12 6.04
CA VAL A 94 -14.52 -0.86 4.66
C VAL A 94 -13.82 -2.11 4.17
N GLN A 95 -14.59 -3.07 3.70
CA GLN A 95 -14.09 -4.12 2.85
C GLN A 95 -13.65 -3.38 1.60
N ALA A 96 -12.33 -3.26 1.43
CA ALA A 96 -11.74 -2.84 0.18
C ALA A 96 -12.51 -3.51 -0.97
N LEU A 97 -12.94 -2.70 -1.93
CA LEU A 97 -13.81 -3.17 -3.01
C LEU A 97 -13.25 -4.43 -3.66
N GLY A 98 -14.09 -5.47 -3.64
CA GLY A 98 -13.88 -6.74 -4.31
C GLY A 98 -13.86 -7.90 -3.33
N GLN A 99 -15.01 -8.55 -3.14
CA GLN A 99 -14.98 -9.96 -2.72
C GLN A 99 -14.41 -10.88 -3.83
N ASP A 100 -14.21 -10.37 -5.04
CA ASP A 100 -13.34 -10.98 -6.06
C ASP A 100 -11.83 -10.71 -5.83
N ALA A 101 -11.46 -9.81 -4.91
CA ALA A 101 -10.07 -9.58 -4.51
C ALA A 101 -9.53 -10.67 -3.55
N GLN A 102 -10.32 -11.70 -3.25
CA GLN A 102 -9.85 -12.87 -2.49
C GLN A 102 -8.89 -13.78 -3.27
N ALA A 103 -8.60 -13.50 -4.54
CA ALA A 103 -7.43 -14.03 -5.23
C ALA A 103 -6.14 -13.29 -4.84
N GLY A 104 -5.90 -13.07 -3.54
CA GLY A 104 -4.71 -12.35 -3.07
C GLY A 104 -3.45 -12.96 -3.68
N HIS A 105 -2.66 -12.16 -4.39
CA HIS A 105 -1.39 -12.62 -4.92
C HIS A 105 -0.50 -13.12 -3.78
N HIS A 106 0.32 -14.13 -4.06
CA HIS A 106 1.31 -14.62 -3.12
C HIS A 106 2.59 -13.83 -3.34
N VAL A 107 3.23 -13.41 -2.26
CA VAL A 107 4.47 -12.63 -2.26
C VAL A 107 5.54 -13.46 -1.56
N LEU A 108 6.65 -13.70 -2.26
CA LEU A 108 7.90 -14.17 -1.68
C LEU A 108 8.85 -12.98 -1.63
N TYR A 109 9.23 -12.54 -0.44
CA TYR A 109 10.12 -11.41 -0.19
C TYR A 109 11.46 -11.93 0.34
N CYS A 110 12.49 -11.93 -0.50
CA CYS A 110 13.85 -12.32 -0.14
C CYS A 110 14.60 -11.08 0.39
N PHE A 111 14.83 -11.01 1.71
CA PHE A 111 15.42 -9.87 2.40
C PHE A 111 16.82 -10.21 2.90
N GLY A 112 17.84 -9.76 2.18
CA GLY A 112 19.24 -10.08 2.46
C GLY A 112 19.95 -9.13 3.42
N GLU A 113 19.33 -8.00 3.79
CA GLU A 113 19.95 -6.96 4.61
C GLU A 113 19.50 -6.96 6.09
N GLY A 114 18.52 -7.78 6.46
CA GLY A 114 17.96 -7.77 7.81
C GLY A 114 17.15 -9.02 8.13
N ARG A 115 16.27 -8.93 9.13
CA ARG A 115 15.48 -10.08 9.59
C ARG A 115 14.03 -9.98 9.15
N ARG A 116 13.38 -11.12 9.03
CA ARG A 116 11.94 -11.24 8.77
C ARG A 116 11.11 -10.48 9.79
N GLU A 117 11.54 -10.46 11.06
CA GLU A 117 10.83 -9.74 12.12
C GLU A 117 10.77 -8.22 11.82
N ASP A 118 11.77 -7.66 11.15
CA ASP A 118 11.81 -6.24 10.82
C ASP A 118 10.78 -5.89 9.74
N ILE A 119 10.67 -6.73 8.69
CA ILE A 119 9.66 -6.58 7.63
C ILE A 119 8.25 -6.77 8.18
N THR A 120 8.02 -7.84 8.95
CA THR A 120 6.69 -8.11 9.52
C THR A 120 6.25 -7.05 10.52
N ARG A 121 7.18 -6.52 11.32
CA ARG A 121 6.94 -5.37 12.21
C ARG A 121 6.55 -4.12 11.42
N GLU A 122 7.29 -3.81 10.36
CA GLU A 122 7.02 -2.63 9.53
C GLU A 122 5.66 -2.74 8.81
N LEU A 123 5.34 -3.89 8.23
CA LEU A 123 4.04 -4.13 7.61
C LEU A 123 2.90 -4.04 8.61
N SER A 124 3.05 -4.63 9.80
CA SER A 124 2.04 -4.56 10.87
C SER A 124 1.85 -3.12 11.36
N ARG A 125 2.93 -2.35 11.47
CA ARG A 125 2.89 -0.92 11.84
C ARG A 125 2.15 -0.09 10.79
N LEU A 126 2.46 -0.29 9.51
CA LEU A 126 1.79 0.39 8.40
C LEU A 126 0.31 0.02 8.34
N GLN A 127 -0.03 -1.27 8.46
CA GLN A 127 -1.41 -1.76 8.49
C GLN A 127 -2.21 -1.19 9.68
N ALA A 128 -1.57 -1.01 10.84
CA ALA A 128 -2.16 -0.36 12.01
C ALA A 128 -2.24 1.18 11.89
N SER A 129 -1.74 1.76 10.79
CA SER A 129 -1.57 3.19 10.60
C SER A 129 -0.88 3.86 11.79
N LEU A 130 0.19 3.26 12.32
CA LEU A 130 0.97 3.79 13.44
C LEU A 130 2.24 4.48 12.95
N GLY A 131 2.64 5.57 13.60
CA GLY A 131 3.97 6.14 13.38
C GLY A 131 5.07 5.32 14.05
N TYR A 132 6.33 5.47 13.61
CA TYR A 132 7.46 4.77 14.24
C TYR A 132 7.61 5.11 15.72
N GLU A 133 7.63 6.41 16.04
CA GLU A 133 7.73 6.89 17.44
C GLU A 133 6.50 6.53 18.27
N GLU A 134 5.33 6.48 17.63
CA GLU A 134 4.08 6.11 18.30
C GLU A 134 4.10 4.64 18.72
N LEU A 135 4.53 3.73 17.83
CA LEU A 135 4.70 2.32 18.16
C LEU A 135 5.78 2.15 19.24
N ARG A 136 6.94 2.79 19.08
CA ARG A 136 8.05 2.73 20.05
C ARG A 136 7.60 3.20 21.44
N TYR A 137 6.96 4.37 21.53
CA TYR A 137 6.43 4.89 22.79
C TYR A 137 5.32 4.00 23.37
N GLY A 138 4.46 3.44 22.50
CA GLY A 138 3.42 2.50 22.88
C GLY A 138 3.97 1.24 23.54
N GLU A 139 5.06 0.68 23.02
CA GLU A 139 5.78 -0.45 23.60
C GLU A 139 6.47 -0.08 24.92
N GLU A 140 7.25 1.02 24.95
CA GLU A 140 8.00 1.46 26.12
C GLU A 140 7.09 1.81 27.31
N ARG A 141 5.97 2.46 27.05
CA ARG A 141 5.02 2.89 28.09
C ARG A 141 3.83 1.95 28.26
N ARG A 142 3.78 0.86 27.51
CA ARG A 142 2.68 -0.11 27.50
C ARG A 142 1.31 0.54 27.29
N VAL A 143 1.20 1.43 26.30
CA VAL A 143 -0.05 2.14 25.98
C VAL A 143 -1.04 1.14 25.33
N PRO A 144 -2.14 0.75 26.01
CA PRO A 144 -2.98 -0.37 25.55
C PRO A 144 -3.57 -0.14 24.15
N LEU A 145 -4.03 1.08 23.87
CA LEU A 145 -4.63 1.42 22.58
C LEU A 145 -3.66 1.21 21.39
N VAL A 146 -2.37 1.54 21.55
CA VAL A 146 -1.36 1.38 20.49
C VAL A 146 -1.04 -0.11 20.32
N LEU A 147 -0.82 -0.82 21.42
CA LEU A 147 -0.51 -2.25 21.41
C LEU A 147 -1.66 -3.08 20.84
N ASP A 148 -2.90 -2.75 21.16
CA ASP A 148 -4.08 -3.43 20.62
C ASP A 148 -4.23 -3.21 19.12
N LYS A 149 -3.98 -1.98 18.63
CA LYS A 149 -3.99 -1.68 17.18
C LYS A 149 -2.90 -2.48 16.46
N TYR A 150 -1.68 -2.49 16.99
CA TYR A 150 -0.57 -3.23 16.41
C TYR A 150 -0.82 -4.75 16.45
N ALA A 151 -1.28 -5.30 17.57
CA ALA A 151 -1.55 -6.72 17.73
C ALA A 151 -2.65 -7.21 16.79
N ARG A 152 -3.72 -6.42 16.59
CA ARG A 152 -4.75 -6.72 15.58
C ARG A 152 -4.14 -6.78 14.17
N ALA A 153 -3.40 -5.75 13.76
CA ALA A 153 -2.79 -5.71 12.45
C ALA A 153 -1.78 -6.85 12.21
N ALA A 154 -0.98 -7.20 13.22
CA ALA A 154 -0.07 -8.35 13.17
C ALA A 154 -0.82 -9.68 13.08
N GLY A 155 -1.94 -9.81 13.81
CA GLY A 155 -2.84 -10.96 13.72
C GLY A 155 -3.46 -11.11 12.34
N ASP A 156 -3.94 -10.00 11.76
CA ASP A 156 -4.49 -9.97 10.40
C ASP A 156 -3.44 -10.40 9.37
N LEU A 157 -2.21 -9.89 9.47
CA LEU A 157 -1.10 -10.26 8.58
C LEU A 157 -0.72 -11.76 8.73
N ALA A 158 -0.67 -12.26 9.96
CA ALA A 158 -0.40 -13.69 10.24
C ALA A 158 -1.54 -14.60 9.74
N ALA A 159 -2.77 -14.09 9.70
CA ALA A 159 -3.96 -14.78 9.19
C ALA A 159 -4.07 -14.76 7.65
N LEU A 160 -3.00 -14.40 6.93
CA LEU A 160 -2.89 -14.51 5.47
C LEU A 160 -1.90 -15.63 5.08
N PRO A 161 -2.18 -16.92 5.39
CA PRO A 161 -1.20 -17.99 5.27
C PRO A 161 -0.79 -18.16 3.80
N GLY A 162 0.51 -18.21 3.56
CA GLY A 162 1.07 -18.41 2.23
C GLY A 162 1.01 -17.20 1.30
N ARG A 163 0.29 -16.12 1.65
CA ARG A 163 0.20 -14.90 0.84
C ARG A 163 1.40 -13.99 0.99
N LEU A 164 2.06 -13.99 2.14
CA LEU A 164 3.34 -13.33 2.34
C LEU A 164 4.31 -14.32 2.97
N ALA A 165 5.43 -14.55 2.31
CA ALA A 165 6.57 -15.26 2.85
C ALA A 165 7.78 -14.35 2.78
N VAL A 166 8.50 -14.23 3.89
CA VAL A 166 9.76 -13.50 3.95
C VAL A 166 10.87 -14.53 4.18
N TYR A 167 11.91 -14.46 3.36
CA TYR A 167 13.12 -15.27 3.48
C TYR A 167 14.29 -14.35 3.81
N ASP A 168 14.89 -14.53 4.97
CA ASP A 168 15.88 -13.63 5.58
C ASP A 168 17.21 -14.31 5.92
N GLU A 169 17.41 -15.55 5.46
CA GLU A 169 18.71 -16.21 5.50
C GLU A 169 19.58 -15.76 4.32
N GLU A 170 20.87 -16.10 4.35
CA GLU A 170 21.76 -15.87 3.21
C GLU A 170 21.25 -16.63 1.97
N PHE A 171 21.09 -15.93 0.85
CA PHE A 171 20.65 -16.52 -0.41
C PHE A 171 21.59 -16.11 -1.54
N ASP A 172 21.70 -16.97 -2.54
CA ASP A 172 22.16 -16.60 -3.86
C ASP A 172 20.98 -16.64 -4.85
N GLY A 173 21.21 -16.29 -6.10
CA GLY A 173 20.14 -16.35 -7.09
C GLY A 173 19.62 -17.77 -7.36
N GLN A 174 20.38 -18.83 -7.04
CA GLN A 174 19.90 -20.21 -7.12
C GLN A 174 18.88 -20.50 -6.02
N THR A 175 19.19 -20.14 -4.77
CA THR A 175 18.27 -20.20 -3.63
C THR A 175 16.96 -19.46 -3.95
N VAL A 176 17.03 -18.23 -4.46
CA VAL A 176 15.83 -17.44 -4.82
C VAL A 176 14.96 -18.17 -5.86
N ARG A 177 15.56 -18.74 -6.91
CA ARG A 177 14.81 -19.50 -7.93
C ARG A 177 14.19 -20.78 -7.38
N ASP A 178 14.86 -21.45 -6.45
CA ASP A 178 14.38 -22.69 -5.86
C ASP A 178 13.20 -22.42 -4.93
N LEU A 179 13.29 -21.35 -4.13
CA LEU A 179 12.17 -20.82 -3.35
C LEU A 179 11.01 -20.42 -4.26
N ALA A 180 11.24 -19.65 -5.32
CA ALA A 180 10.19 -19.24 -6.26
C ALA A 180 9.46 -20.45 -6.87
N ARG A 181 10.19 -21.49 -7.29
CA ARG A 181 9.60 -22.73 -7.81
C ARG A 181 8.75 -23.45 -6.75
N ARG A 182 9.24 -23.53 -5.52
CA ARG A 182 8.49 -24.12 -4.39
C ARG A 182 7.19 -23.36 -4.12
N TYR A 183 7.26 -22.03 -4.00
CA TYR A 183 6.09 -21.19 -3.74
C TYR A 183 5.10 -21.18 -4.91
N ARG A 184 5.59 -21.27 -6.15
CA ARG A 184 4.71 -21.39 -7.33
C ARG A 184 3.91 -22.69 -7.30
N ARG A 185 4.55 -23.82 -6.93
CA ARG A 185 3.87 -25.12 -6.75
C ARG A 185 2.83 -25.06 -5.64
N ALA A 186 3.18 -24.46 -4.50
CA ALA A 186 2.24 -24.26 -3.39
C ALA A 186 1.03 -23.42 -3.82
N LEU A 187 1.25 -22.33 -4.57
CA LEU A 187 0.17 -21.52 -5.14
C LEU A 187 -0.69 -22.35 -6.11
N SER A 188 -0.11 -23.16 -7.00
CA SER A 188 -0.90 -24.02 -7.89
C SER A 188 -1.77 -25.02 -7.11
N GLN A 189 -1.24 -25.57 -6.00
CA GLN A 189 -1.99 -26.48 -5.13
C GLN A 189 -3.15 -25.75 -4.44
N ALA A 190 -2.90 -24.56 -3.89
CA ALA A 190 -3.94 -23.72 -3.29
C ALA A 190 -5.03 -23.33 -4.31
N GLN A 191 -4.64 -23.05 -5.56
CA GLN A 191 -5.59 -22.80 -6.66
C GLN A 191 -6.44 -24.03 -6.97
N ALA A 192 -5.84 -25.22 -7.04
CA ALA A 192 -6.56 -26.47 -7.26
C ALA A 192 -7.51 -26.82 -6.09
N ALA A 193 -7.16 -26.42 -4.87
CA ALA A 193 -7.99 -26.60 -3.67
C ALA A 193 -9.08 -25.53 -3.50
N GLY A 194 -9.10 -24.49 -4.34
CA GLY A 194 -10.02 -23.34 -4.19
C GLY A 194 -9.65 -22.38 -3.06
N GLU A 195 -8.46 -22.54 -2.45
CA GLU A 195 -7.94 -21.70 -1.36
C GLU A 195 -7.31 -20.40 -1.88
N ALA A 196 -6.89 -20.39 -3.15
CA ALA A 196 -6.43 -19.21 -3.86
C ALA A 196 -7.23 -19.02 -5.15
N GLY A 197 -7.54 -17.77 -5.49
CA GLY A 197 -8.29 -17.51 -6.73
C GLY A 197 -7.50 -17.89 -7.98
N GLU A 198 -8.23 -18.22 -9.06
CA GLU A 198 -7.66 -18.65 -10.34
C GLU A 198 -6.67 -17.62 -10.94
N HIS A 199 -6.90 -16.34 -10.66
CA HIS A 199 -6.06 -15.24 -11.11
C HIS A 199 -4.94 -14.87 -10.12
N ALA A 200 -4.83 -15.55 -8.98
CA ALA A 200 -3.71 -15.36 -8.08
C ALA A 200 -2.39 -15.66 -8.81
N ARG A 201 -1.35 -14.90 -8.45
CA ARG A 201 -0.01 -14.94 -9.06
C ARG A 201 1.01 -14.94 -7.95
N LEU A 202 2.18 -15.52 -8.24
CA LEU A 202 3.34 -15.35 -7.38
C LEU A 202 4.08 -14.09 -7.81
N ILE A 203 4.40 -13.24 -6.84
CA ILE A 203 5.28 -12.09 -6.94
C ILE A 203 6.52 -12.40 -6.10
N VAL A 204 7.69 -12.36 -6.71
CA VAL A 204 8.97 -12.55 -6.03
C VAL A 204 9.64 -11.17 -5.95
N VAL A 205 10.02 -10.77 -4.75
CA VAL A 205 10.71 -9.53 -4.46
C VAL A 205 12.10 -9.87 -3.91
N ILE A 206 13.15 -9.27 -4.47
CA ILE A 206 14.53 -9.43 -4.00
C ILE A 206 15.01 -8.09 -3.44
N ASP A 207 15.34 -8.07 -2.15
CA ASP A 207 15.80 -6.89 -1.41
C ASP A 207 17.15 -7.19 -0.72
N ASN A 208 18.30 -6.88 -1.30
CA ASN A 208 18.53 -6.22 -2.59
C ASN A 208 19.21 -7.17 -3.60
N ILE A 209 19.42 -6.72 -4.84
CA ILE A 209 20.08 -7.55 -5.87
C ILE A 209 21.51 -7.96 -5.52
N ASP A 210 22.23 -7.14 -4.75
CA ASP A 210 23.62 -7.41 -4.37
C ASP A 210 23.69 -8.65 -3.46
N SER A 211 22.66 -8.88 -2.63
CA SER A 211 22.52 -10.10 -1.84
C SER A 211 22.33 -11.35 -2.72
N ALA A 212 21.72 -11.23 -3.90
CA ALA A 212 21.42 -12.38 -4.75
C ALA A 212 22.52 -12.73 -5.77
N VAL A 213 23.59 -11.93 -5.87
CA VAL A 213 24.63 -12.09 -6.89
C VAL A 213 25.94 -12.51 -6.24
N THR A 214 26.38 -13.73 -6.52
CA THR A 214 27.69 -14.22 -6.12
C THR A 214 28.74 -13.91 -7.19
N PHE A 215 29.76 -13.13 -6.84
CA PHE A 215 30.91 -12.90 -7.70
C PHE A 215 32.00 -13.95 -7.47
N ASP A 216 32.33 -14.71 -8.52
CA ASP A 216 33.43 -15.66 -8.56
C ASP A 216 34.43 -15.25 -9.63
N ASN A 217 35.65 -14.89 -9.21
CA ASN A 217 36.72 -14.43 -10.09
C ASN A 217 37.27 -15.52 -11.03
N LYS A 218 36.99 -16.79 -10.77
CA LYS A 218 37.32 -17.89 -11.68
C LYS A 218 36.35 -17.95 -12.86
N ARG A 219 35.12 -17.47 -12.64
CA ARG A 219 34.02 -17.54 -13.60
C ARG A 219 33.82 -16.23 -14.36
N PHE A 220 34.07 -15.11 -13.69
CA PHE A 220 33.81 -13.77 -14.22
C PHE A 220 35.08 -12.92 -14.10
N SER A 221 35.43 -12.20 -15.18
CA SER A 221 36.56 -11.29 -15.14
C SER A 221 36.20 -9.94 -14.52
N ARG A 222 34.91 -9.63 -14.42
CA ARG A 222 34.38 -8.39 -13.83
C ARG A 222 33.06 -8.65 -13.10
N GLU A 223 32.79 -7.86 -12.07
CA GLU A 223 31.59 -7.99 -11.24
C GLU A 223 30.30 -7.80 -12.06
N ASP A 224 30.29 -6.84 -13.00
CA ASP A 224 29.13 -6.55 -13.87
C ASP A 224 28.68 -7.76 -14.71
N GLN A 225 29.60 -8.68 -15.04
CA GLN A 225 29.28 -9.92 -15.74
C GLN A 225 28.49 -10.89 -14.85
N ALA A 226 28.74 -10.92 -13.54
CA ALA A 226 27.99 -11.73 -12.60
C ALA A 226 26.54 -11.21 -12.48
N TYR A 227 26.35 -9.88 -12.37
CA TYR A 227 25.03 -9.27 -12.37
C TYR A 227 24.27 -9.53 -13.68
N GLU A 228 24.95 -9.39 -14.84
CA GLU A 228 24.34 -9.71 -16.14
C GLU A 228 23.91 -11.18 -16.21
N TYR A 229 24.80 -12.08 -15.78
CA TYR A 229 24.54 -13.51 -15.78
C TYR A 229 23.32 -13.85 -14.93
N GLU A 230 23.24 -13.30 -13.72
CA GLU A 230 22.16 -13.64 -12.80
C GLU A 230 20.84 -12.94 -13.18
N ALA A 231 20.88 -11.70 -13.66
CA ALA A 231 19.73 -11.02 -14.26
C ALA A 231 19.08 -11.82 -15.40
N LYS A 232 19.92 -12.40 -16.29
CA LYS A 232 19.44 -13.26 -17.38
C LYS A 232 18.73 -14.50 -16.84
N ARG A 233 19.28 -15.13 -15.81
CA ARG A 233 18.69 -16.34 -15.22
C ARG A 233 17.39 -16.04 -14.48
N PHE A 234 17.32 -14.90 -13.80
CA PHE A 234 16.08 -14.42 -13.18
C PHE A 234 14.99 -14.17 -14.21
N GLU A 235 15.28 -13.45 -15.29
CA GLU A 235 14.33 -13.23 -16.39
C GLU A 235 13.82 -14.56 -16.98
N GLN A 236 14.74 -15.50 -17.24
CA GLN A 236 14.40 -16.80 -17.80
C GLN A 236 13.55 -17.64 -16.83
N ALA A 237 13.89 -17.64 -15.54
CA ALA A 237 13.15 -18.37 -14.51
C ALA A 237 11.74 -17.80 -14.31
N ALA A 238 11.61 -16.48 -14.21
CA ALA A 238 10.31 -15.81 -14.08
C ALA A 238 9.37 -16.12 -15.24
N LYS A 239 9.89 -16.14 -16.48
CA LYS A 239 9.12 -16.52 -17.67
C LYS A 239 8.75 -18.01 -17.68
N ARG A 240 9.71 -18.89 -17.37
CA ARG A 240 9.50 -20.35 -17.38
C ARG A 240 8.49 -20.79 -16.32
N ASP A 241 8.61 -20.24 -15.12
CA ASP A 241 7.84 -20.67 -13.95
C ASP A 241 6.62 -19.77 -13.69
N SER A 242 6.35 -18.81 -14.58
CA SER A 242 5.16 -17.94 -14.60
C SER A 242 4.92 -17.17 -13.29
N TYR A 243 5.92 -16.41 -12.85
CA TYR A 243 5.81 -15.49 -11.71
C TYR A 243 6.28 -14.07 -12.08
N HIS A 244 5.81 -13.08 -11.35
CA HIS A 244 6.30 -11.70 -11.45
C HIS A 244 7.54 -11.52 -10.58
N LEU A 245 8.55 -10.83 -11.11
CA LEU A 245 9.79 -10.57 -10.39
C LEU A 245 9.99 -9.06 -10.24
N ALA A 246 10.19 -8.62 -9.00
CA ALA A 246 10.65 -7.30 -8.63
C ALA A 246 12.02 -7.43 -7.97
N VAL A 247 12.94 -6.55 -8.35
CA VAL A 247 14.32 -6.54 -7.84
C VAL A 247 14.61 -5.13 -7.36
N LEU A 248 14.90 -4.99 -6.07
CA LEU A 248 15.38 -3.73 -5.51
C LEU A 248 16.88 -3.61 -5.76
N SER A 249 17.31 -2.40 -6.13
CA SER A 249 18.70 -2.11 -6.43
C SER A 249 19.00 -0.67 -6.04
N GLN A 250 20.21 -0.43 -5.59
CA GLN A 250 20.68 0.90 -5.22
C GLN A 250 21.08 1.70 -6.46
N THR A 251 21.07 3.02 -6.33
CA THR A 251 21.65 3.91 -7.35
C THR A 251 23.16 4.03 -7.16
N ASN A 252 23.88 4.21 -8.27
CA ASN A 252 25.30 4.57 -8.27
C ASN A 252 25.52 6.00 -7.74
N ASP A 253 26.78 6.40 -7.59
CA ASP A 253 27.14 7.72 -7.06
C ASP A 253 26.61 8.89 -7.90
N GLU A 254 26.49 8.71 -9.22
CA GLU A 254 25.93 9.73 -10.12
C GLU A 254 24.44 9.94 -9.83
N GLY A 255 23.67 8.85 -9.70
CA GLY A 255 22.26 8.89 -9.32
C GLY A 255 22.04 9.50 -7.94
N ARG A 256 22.93 9.21 -6.98
CA ARG A 256 22.88 9.79 -5.62
C ARG A 256 23.11 11.30 -5.60
N ARG A 257 23.91 11.82 -6.54
CA ARG A 257 24.24 13.26 -6.63
C ARG A 257 23.24 14.06 -7.47
N ARG A 258 22.33 13.38 -8.16
CA ARG A 258 21.35 14.01 -9.06
C ARG A 258 20.32 14.80 -8.24
N GLN A 259 19.98 16.01 -8.69
CA GLN A 259 18.99 16.87 -8.03
C GLN A 259 17.52 16.52 -8.38
N GLY A 260 17.30 15.49 -9.21
CA GLY A 260 15.98 15.00 -9.61
C GLY A 260 15.96 13.47 -9.63
N ALA A 261 14.89 12.86 -10.13
CA ALA A 261 14.81 11.40 -10.09
C ALA A 261 15.96 10.73 -10.84
N PRO A 262 16.52 9.63 -10.29
CA PRO A 262 17.50 8.83 -10.97
C PRO A 262 17.03 8.44 -12.37
N GLU A 263 17.96 8.46 -13.33
CA GLU A 263 17.71 7.90 -14.64
C GLU A 263 17.85 6.39 -14.61
N LYS A 264 17.32 5.73 -15.64
CA LYS A 264 17.52 4.28 -15.78
C LYS A 264 19.00 3.92 -15.75
N SER A 265 19.91 4.75 -16.27
CA SER A 265 21.38 4.53 -16.31
C SER A 265 22.05 4.53 -14.94
N ASP A 266 21.36 5.02 -13.92
CA ASP A 266 21.92 5.28 -12.61
C ASP A 266 21.81 4.06 -11.67
N ILE A 267 21.27 2.92 -12.15
CA ILE A 267 21.24 1.66 -11.39
C ILE A 267 22.67 1.16 -11.19
N ALA A 268 23.06 0.95 -9.93
CA ALA A 268 24.39 0.49 -9.57
C ALA A 268 24.67 -0.91 -10.14
N ARG A 269 25.89 -1.10 -10.66
CA ARG A 269 26.50 -2.39 -11.05
C ARG A 269 25.69 -3.27 -12.03
N ALA A 270 24.55 -2.79 -12.53
CA ALA A 270 23.60 -3.60 -13.26
C ALA A 270 22.98 -2.87 -14.45
N LYS A 271 23.82 -2.23 -15.28
CA LYS A 271 23.41 -1.68 -16.60
C LYS A 271 22.64 -2.71 -17.44
N VAL A 272 22.93 -3.98 -17.28
CA VAL A 272 22.26 -5.05 -18.02
C VAL A 272 20.86 -5.39 -17.47
N LEU A 273 20.58 -5.16 -16.18
CA LEU A 273 19.22 -5.27 -15.64
C LEU A 273 18.26 -4.35 -16.40
N MET A 274 18.71 -3.13 -16.72
CA MET A 274 17.91 -2.15 -17.45
C MET A 274 17.43 -2.68 -18.81
N ASN A 275 18.28 -3.41 -19.53
CA ASN A 275 17.95 -3.91 -20.87
C ASN A 275 16.92 -5.05 -20.81
N ARG A 276 17.01 -5.88 -19.77
CA ARG A 276 16.16 -7.07 -19.58
C ARG A 276 14.82 -6.75 -18.92
N ALA A 277 14.82 -5.83 -17.96
CA ALA A 277 13.64 -5.45 -17.20
C ALA A 277 12.52 -4.97 -18.13
N ALA A 278 11.30 -5.46 -17.90
CA ALA A 278 10.12 -4.95 -18.59
C ALA A 278 9.77 -3.53 -18.11
N PHE A 279 9.96 -3.29 -16.81
CA PHE A 279 9.75 -2.01 -16.16
C PHE A 279 10.99 -1.62 -15.38
N VAL A 280 11.33 -0.33 -15.41
CA VAL A 280 12.33 0.26 -14.51
C VAL A 280 11.63 1.38 -13.80
N VAL A 281 11.57 1.28 -12.47
CA VAL A 281 10.95 2.27 -11.60
C VAL A 281 12.02 2.81 -10.68
N THR A 282 12.13 4.13 -10.60
CA THR A 282 13.06 4.82 -9.71
C THR A 282 12.27 5.59 -8.67
N LEU A 283 12.70 5.49 -7.42
CA LEU A 283 12.17 6.29 -6.33
C LEU A 283 13.07 7.52 -6.18
N HIS A 284 12.46 8.69 -6.04
CA HIS A 284 13.22 9.88 -5.67
C HIS A 284 12.44 10.75 -4.71
N ARG A 285 13.19 11.41 -3.83
CA ARG A 285 12.65 12.34 -2.86
C ARG A 285 13.41 13.65 -3.07
N PRO A 286 12.84 14.63 -3.79
CA PRO A 286 13.54 15.87 -4.06
C PRO A 286 13.82 16.56 -2.72
N ILE A 287 15.10 16.80 -2.46
CA ILE A 287 15.56 17.48 -1.26
C ILE A 287 15.50 18.97 -1.55
N THR A 288 14.50 19.67 -1.02
CA THR A 288 14.40 21.12 -1.16
C THR A 288 15.44 21.81 -0.27
N GLU A 289 15.74 23.08 -0.55
CA GLU A 289 16.62 23.88 0.31
C GLU A 289 16.03 24.04 1.73
N ALA A 290 14.70 24.04 1.85
CA ALA A 290 14.01 23.97 3.13
C ALA A 290 14.22 22.62 3.85
N ASP A 291 14.30 21.50 3.12
CA ASP A 291 14.62 20.20 3.71
C ASP A 291 16.08 20.12 4.18
N ARG A 292 17.01 20.76 3.45
CA ARG A 292 18.43 20.86 3.83
C ARG A 292 18.67 21.64 5.11
N THR A 293 17.77 22.59 5.41
CA THR A 293 17.81 23.40 6.64
C THR A 293 17.03 22.76 7.79
N GLN A 294 16.15 21.80 7.50
CA GLN A 294 15.44 20.95 8.48
C GLN A 294 16.07 19.56 8.63
N THR A 295 17.31 19.38 8.18
CA THR A 295 18.02 18.11 8.33
C THR A 295 18.09 17.71 9.79
N ASP A 296 17.93 16.43 10.05
CA ASP A 296 18.29 15.88 11.35
C ASP A 296 19.82 15.97 11.54
N LYS A 297 20.31 15.51 12.70
CA LYS A 297 21.74 15.58 13.03
C LYS A 297 22.63 14.81 12.04
N ASP A 298 22.06 13.96 11.20
CA ASP A 298 22.76 13.09 10.26
C ASP A 298 22.68 13.63 8.81
N GLY A 299 22.01 14.76 8.57
CA GLY A 299 21.96 15.41 7.26
C GLY A 299 20.87 14.90 6.31
N GLU A 300 19.95 14.06 6.81
CA GLU A 300 18.89 13.48 5.99
C GLU A 300 17.67 14.44 5.86
N PRO A 301 16.98 14.47 4.69
CA PRO A 301 15.80 15.31 4.49
C PRO A 301 14.71 14.94 5.50
N GLY A 302 14.19 15.94 6.23
CA GLY A 302 13.12 15.74 7.20
C GLY A 302 11.93 14.96 6.62
N ARG A 303 11.19 14.21 7.46
CA ARG A 303 10.08 13.29 7.10
C ARG A 303 8.91 13.88 6.27
N ARG A 304 8.99 15.14 5.83
CA ARG A 304 7.96 15.87 5.07
C ARG A 304 8.22 16.00 3.56
N ALA A 305 9.42 15.74 3.05
CA ALA A 305 9.66 15.77 1.61
C ALA A 305 8.80 14.71 0.88
N ARG A 306 8.14 15.13 -0.22
CA ARG A 306 7.26 14.31 -1.05
C ARG A 306 8.06 13.22 -1.76
N THR A 307 7.46 12.04 -1.97
CA THR A 307 8.14 10.94 -2.66
C THR A 307 7.57 10.79 -4.06
N TRP A 308 8.45 10.63 -5.04
CA TRP A 308 8.08 10.51 -6.43
C TRP A 308 8.48 9.13 -6.92
N ILE A 309 7.55 8.48 -7.61
CA ILE A 309 7.78 7.23 -8.32
C ILE A 309 7.86 7.56 -9.80
N ALA A 310 9.01 7.31 -10.39
CA ALA A 310 9.22 7.57 -11.81
C ALA A 310 9.40 6.26 -12.58
N VAL A 311 8.53 6.03 -13.58
CA VAL A 311 8.63 4.91 -14.50
C VAL A 311 9.61 5.27 -15.61
N ARG A 312 10.86 4.86 -15.49
CA ARG A 312 11.95 5.15 -16.44
C ARG A 312 11.98 4.23 -17.65
N LYS A 313 11.29 3.10 -17.58
CA LYS A 313 11.08 2.17 -18.70
C LYS A 313 9.77 1.44 -18.51
N ALA A 314 8.99 1.29 -19.59
CA ALA A 314 7.82 0.41 -19.64
C ALA A 314 7.75 -0.26 -21.02
N ARG A 315 7.98 -1.58 -21.09
CA ARG A 315 7.85 -2.33 -22.34
C ARG A 315 6.36 -2.44 -22.70
N GLY A 316 5.92 -1.73 -23.73
CA GLY A 316 4.52 -1.67 -24.15
C GLY A 316 3.65 -0.69 -23.36
N GLY A 317 4.26 0.21 -22.59
CA GLY A 317 3.57 1.24 -21.83
C GLY A 317 4.16 2.63 -22.04
N ARG A 318 3.72 3.59 -21.22
CA ARG A 318 4.27 4.95 -21.21
C ARG A 318 5.29 5.10 -20.07
N VAL A 319 6.32 5.90 -20.33
CA VAL A 319 7.20 6.45 -19.31
C VAL A 319 6.43 7.60 -18.68
N ASP A 320 6.36 7.62 -17.35
CA ASP A 320 5.58 8.60 -16.61
C ASP A 320 6.24 8.88 -15.24
N GLU A 321 5.89 10.00 -14.65
CA GLU A 321 6.28 10.35 -13.28
C GLU A 321 5.02 10.57 -12.45
N LEU A 322 4.90 9.78 -11.39
CA LEU A 322 3.78 9.85 -10.47
C LEU A 322 4.29 10.40 -9.14
N GLU A 323 3.72 11.53 -8.74
CA GLU A 323 3.94 12.09 -7.42
C GLU A 323 3.11 11.31 -6.40
N PHE A 324 3.74 10.84 -5.33
CA PHE A 324 3.06 10.26 -4.19
C PHE A 324 3.19 11.19 -2.98
N ALA A 325 2.06 11.45 -2.33
CA ALA A 325 2.09 12.07 -1.03
C ALA A 325 2.48 11.03 0.01
N THR A 326 3.24 11.45 1.02
CA THR A 326 3.67 10.59 2.13
C THR A 326 3.03 11.11 3.41
N ASN A 327 2.38 10.23 4.16
CA ASN A 327 1.89 10.56 5.49
C ASN A 327 3.11 10.76 6.40
N PRO A 328 3.38 11.97 6.91
CA PRO A 328 4.60 12.25 7.68
C PRO A 328 4.63 11.52 9.04
N ARG A 329 3.47 11.08 9.53
CA ARG A 329 3.35 10.29 10.76
C ARG A 329 3.68 8.83 10.51
N THR A 330 3.04 8.20 9.53
CA THR A 330 3.10 6.74 9.31
C THR A 330 4.13 6.31 8.27
N GLY A 331 4.57 7.22 7.39
CA GLY A 331 5.40 6.89 6.23
C GLY A 331 4.61 6.25 5.07
N GLN A 332 3.29 6.06 5.20
CA GLN A 332 2.47 5.49 4.12
C GLN A 332 2.40 6.43 2.93
N TRP A 333 2.48 5.86 1.73
CA TRP A 333 2.33 6.60 0.49
C TRP A 333 0.89 6.51 0.00
N PHE A 334 0.40 7.60 -0.57
CA PHE A 334 -0.91 7.66 -1.20
C PHE A 334 -0.81 8.50 -2.46
N ASP A 335 -1.57 8.11 -3.49
CA ASP A 335 -1.68 8.88 -4.71
C ASP A 335 -2.53 10.13 -4.41
N PRO A 336 -1.98 11.35 -4.54
CA PRO A 336 -2.71 12.58 -4.26
C PRO A 336 -3.79 12.88 -5.30
N GLN A 337 -3.71 12.28 -6.49
CA GLN A 337 -4.72 12.40 -7.54
C GLN A 337 -5.85 11.39 -7.34
N GLN A 338 -5.58 10.29 -6.63
CA GLN A 338 -6.62 9.39 -6.18
C GLN A 338 -7.42 10.10 -5.08
N ALA A 339 -8.70 10.36 -5.37
CA ALA A 339 -9.57 11.07 -4.43
C ALA A 339 -9.48 10.43 -3.04
N ALA A 340 -9.09 11.24 -2.04
CA ALA A 340 -9.17 10.82 -0.65
C ALA A 340 -10.65 10.61 -0.33
N PHE A 341 -11.03 9.35 -0.16
CA PHE A 341 -12.41 8.97 0.09
C PHE A 341 -12.79 9.12 1.56
#